data_AF-A0A847YYC2-F1
#
_entry.id   AF-A0A847YYC2-F1
#
_cell.length_a   1.000
_cell.length_b   1.000
_cell.length_c   1.000
_cell.angle_alpha   90.00
_cell.angle_beta   90.00
_cell.angle_gamma   90.00
#
_symmetry.space_group_name_H-M   'P 1'
#
loop_
_entity.id
_entity.type
_entity.pdbx_description
1 polymer ?
#
loop_
_entity_poly.entity_id
_entity_poly.type
_entity_poly.pdbx_seq_one_letter_code
_entity_poly.pdbx_strand_id
1 'polypeptide(L)'
;MKDTLKLADFGKTLALVFFFLSLCWQGKEPDFLALAFRLLAFLFAALAFLYPSSLDEFYQLWMKLGEFLGHYVSLVLLFIIYFIFITPYSLLIKLFKNDLLDKAIDSKCDSYWLDFSPKKVSKNDFEKQF
;
A
#
# COMPACT_ATOMS: atom_id res chain seq x y z
N MET A 1 0.07 -2.38 -29.22
CA MET A 1 0.90 -1.16 -29.04
C MET A 1 0.98 -0.71 -27.58
N LYS A 2 -0.08 -0.79 -26.77
CA LYS A 2 0.00 -0.46 -25.33
C LYS A 2 0.88 -1.42 -24.52
N ASP A 3 0.90 -2.71 -24.89
CA ASP A 3 1.65 -3.72 -24.12
C ASP A 3 3.17 -3.63 -24.33
N THR A 4 3.59 -3.27 -25.54
CA THR A 4 5.02 -3.03 -25.85
C THR A 4 5.58 -1.83 -25.11
N LEU A 5 4.75 -0.80 -24.84
CA LEU A 5 5.16 0.36 -24.03
C LEU A 5 5.38 -0.04 -22.57
N LYS A 6 4.49 -0.85 -21.98
CA LYS A 6 4.64 -1.36 -20.61
C LYS A 6 5.92 -2.18 -20.44
N LEU A 7 6.23 -3.04 -21.40
CA LEU A 7 7.45 -3.85 -21.42
C LEU A 7 8.72 -2.99 -21.53
N ALA A 8 8.69 -1.97 -22.38
CA ALA A 8 9.79 -1.03 -22.51
C ALA A 8 10.01 -0.22 -21.22
N ASP A 9 8.94 0.23 -20.56
CA ASP A 9 9.02 0.96 -19.30
C ASP A 9 9.54 0.08 -18.16
N PHE A 10 9.14 -1.19 -18.10
CA PHE A 10 9.71 -2.17 -17.18
C PHE A 10 11.22 -2.40 -17.41
N GLY A 11 11.64 -2.51 -18.67
CA GLY A 11 13.06 -2.63 -19.00
C GLY A 11 13.87 -1.38 -18.58
N LYS A 12 13.32 -0.18 -18.77
CA LYS A 12 13.93 1.08 -18.32
C LYS A 12 14.05 1.16 -16.80
N THR A 13 13.01 0.76 -16.06
CA THR A 13 13.05 0.79 -14.59
C THR A 13 14.09 -0.18 -14.05
N LEU A 14 14.19 -1.40 -14.60
CA LEU A 14 15.24 -2.35 -14.24
C LEU A 14 16.64 -1.83 -14.57
N ALA A 15 16.83 -1.26 -15.76
CA ALA A 15 18.11 -0.66 -16.15
C ALA A 15 18.52 0.46 -15.19
N LEU A 16 17.58 1.32 -14.80
CA LEU A 16 17.80 2.39 -13.83
C LEU A 16 18.16 1.84 -12.44
N VAL A 17 17.46 0.81 -11.97
CA VAL A 17 17.77 0.16 -10.69
C VAL A 17 19.18 -0.42 -10.71
N PHE A 18 19.54 -1.20 -11.73
CA PHE A 18 20.90 -1.77 -11.85
C PHE A 18 21.98 -0.70 -12.01
N PHE A 19 21.67 0.41 -12.67
CA PHE A 19 22.58 1.56 -12.75
C PHE A 19 22.85 2.17 -11.36
N PHE A 20 21.81 2.44 -10.56
CA PHE A 20 22.00 2.95 -9.20
C PHE A 20 22.70 1.94 -8.28
N LEU A 21 22.37 0.64 -8.37
CA LEU A 21 23.08 -0.40 -7.64
C LEU A 21 24.57 -0.43 -8.01
N SER A 22 24.90 -0.26 -9.29
CA SER A 22 26.28 -0.16 -9.74
C SER A 22 26.99 1.05 -9.11
N LEU A 23 26.35 2.22 -9.08
CA LEU A 23 26.91 3.42 -8.44
C LEU A 23 27.17 3.19 -6.94
N CYS A 24 26.23 2.58 -6.23
CA CYS A 24 26.37 2.30 -4.79
C CYS A 24 27.50 1.31 -4.46
N TRP A 25 27.93 0.49 -5.43
CA TRP A 25 29.00 -0.49 -5.25
C TRP A 25 30.37 -0.02 -5.76
N GLN A 26 30.48 1.21 -6.29
CA GLN A 26 31.77 1.73 -6.73
C GLN A 26 32.72 1.90 -5.53
N GLY A 27 33.89 1.24 -5.58
CA GLY A 27 34.92 1.31 -4.54
C GLY A 27 34.80 0.27 -3.42
N LYS A 28 33.95 -0.76 -3.57
CA LYS A 28 33.92 -1.92 -2.67
C LYS A 28 34.49 -3.14 -3.37
N GLU A 29 35.57 -3.68 -2.82
CA GLU A 29 36.03 -5.02 -3.17
C GLU A 29 34.91 -6.04 -2.90
N PRO A 30 34.54 -6.90 -3.86
CA PRO A 30 35.18 -7.09 -5.15
C PRO A 30 34.54 -6.27 -6.29
N ASP A 31 35.40 -5.68 -7.13
CA ASP A 31 35.02 -4.82 -8.27
C ASP A 31 34.23 -5.55 -9.38
N PHE A 32 34.30 -6.88 -9.45
CA PHE A 32 33.58 -7.66 -10.47
C PHE A 32 32.06 -7.50 -10.37
N LEU A 33 31.52 -7.29 -9.17
CA LEU A 33 30.08 -7.07 -8.96
C LEU A 33 29.63 -5.74 -9.58
N ALA A 34 30.43 -4.68 -9.40
CA ALA A 34 30.14 -3.38 -9.97
C ALA A 34 30.20 -3.41 -11.51
N LEU A 35 31.10 -4.22 -12.10
CA LEU A 35 31.13 -4.45 -13.54
C LEU A 35 29.92 -5.25 -14.03
N ALA A 36 29.54 -6.31 -13.30
CA ALA A 36 28.37 -7.13 -13.62
C ALA A 36 27.08 -6.30 -13.65
N PHE A 37 26.87 -5.43 -12.65
CA PHE A 37 25.69 -4.55 -12.62
C PHE A 37 25.68 -3.53 -13.77
N ARG A 38 26.84 -3.02 -14.21
CA ARG A 38 26.91 -2.13 -15.39
C ARG A 38 26.51 -2.86 -16.67
N LEU A 39 27.04 -4.07 -16.87
CA LEU A 39 26.71 -4.89 -18.03
C LEU A 39 25.22 -5.23 -18.04
N LEU A 40 24.66 -5.57 -16.89
CA LEU A 40 23.24 -5.88 -16.75
C LEU A 40 22.36 -4.64 -17.03
N ALA A 41 22.72 -3.47 -16.48
CA ALA A 41 22.03 -2.22 -16.77
C ALA A 41 22.02 -1.88 -18.26
N PHE A 42 23.16 -2.02 -18.93
CA PHE A 42 23.28 -1.78 -20.37
C PHE A 42 22.46 -2.79 -21.18
N LEU A 43 22.50 -4.07 -20.80
CA LEU A 43 21.72 -5.13 -21.46
C LEU A 43 20.22 -4.85 -21.38
N PHE A 44 19.69 -4.54 -20.19
CA PHE A 44 18.27 -4.23 -20.02
C PHE A 44 17.86 -2.94 -20.74
N ALA A 45 18.72 -1.91 -20.76
CA ALA A 45 18.47 -0.69 -21.52
C ALA A 45 18.43 -0.95 -23.03
N ALA A 46 19.36 -1.75 -23.56
CA ALA A 46 19.40 -2.13 -24.96
C ALA A 46 18.17 -2.96 -25.35
N LEU A 47 17.81 -3.97 -24.54
CA LEU A 47 16.62 -4.79 -24.76
C LEU A 47 15.32 -3.96 -24.73
N ALA A 48 15.21 -3.00 -23.81
CA ALA A 48 14.05 -2.13 -23.72
C ALA A 48 13.84 -1.27 -24.98
N PHE A 49 14.91 -0.86 -25.65
CA PHE A 49 14.85 0.00 -26.84
C PHE A 49 14.77 -0.77 -28.16
N LEU A 50 15.52 -1.87 -28.29
CA LEU A 50 15.65 -2.63 -29.53
C LEU A 50 14.59 -3.72 -29.66
N TYR A 51 14.25 -4.43 -28.58
CA TYR A 51 13.36 -5.59 -28.65
C TYR A 51 12.64 -5.88 -27.32
N PRO A 52 11.63 -5.05 -26.94
CA PRO A 52 10.92 -5.19 -25.67
C PRO A 52 10.10 -6.49 -25.55
N SER A 53 9.77 -7.15 -26.68
CA SER A 53 8.99 -8.39 -26.68
C SER A 53 9.72 -9.59 -26.04
N SER A 54 11.06 -9.61 -26.01
CA SER A 54 11.82 -10.68 -25.33
C SER A 54 11.66 -10.61 -23.81
N LEU A 55 11.34 -9.44 -23.26
CA LEU A 55 11.13 -9.25 -21.83
C LEU A 55 9.75 -9.70 -21.35
N ASP A 56 8.85 -10.15 -22.24
CA ASP A 56 7.46 -10.43 -21.90
C ASP A 56 7.30 -11.61 -20.94
N GLU A 57 7.96 -12.74 -21.21
CA GLU A 57 7.91 -13.91 -20.32
C GLU A 57 8.47 -13.59 -18.93
N PHE A 58 9.58 -12.85 -18.89
CA PHE A 58 10.21 -12.42 -17.65
C PHE A 58 9.33 -11.40 -16.89
N TYR A 59 8.75 -10.44 -17.60
CA TYR A 59 7.82 -9.46 -17.03
C TYR A 59 6.62 -10.15 -16.39
N GLN A 60 5.98 -11.10 -17.08
CA GLN A 60 4.83 -11.83 -16.55
C GLN A 60 5.18 -12.64 -15.31
N LEU A 61 6.34 -13.31 -15.28
CA LEU A 61 6.81 -14.03 -14.10
C LEU A 61 7.07 -13.07 -12.93
N TRP A 62 7.73 -11.94 -13.21
CA TRP A 62 8.03 -10.91 -12.21
C TRP A 62 6.75 -10.30 -11.62
N MET A 63 5.76 -10.01 -12.46
CA MET A 63 4.48 -9.47 -12.02
C MET A 63 3.70 -10.46 -11.16
N LYS A 64 3.68 -11.76 -11.52
CA LYS A 64 3.06 -12.81 -10.68
C LYS A 64 3.73 -12.90 -9.31
N LEU A 65 5.06 -12.82 -9.25
CA LEU A 65 5.78 -12.75 -7.98
C LEU A 65 5.42 -11.50 -7.20
N GLY A 66 5.35 -10.34 -7.86
CA GLY A 66 4.95 -9.08 -7.26
C GLY A 66 3.54 -9.12 -6.66
N GLU A 67 2.57 -9.72 -7.36
CA GLU A 67 1.21 -9.92 -6.87
C GLU A 67 1.17 -10.87 -5.67
N PHE A 68 1.90 -11.99 -5.74
CA PHE A 68 2.01 -12.93 -4.63
C PHE A 68 2.60 -12.26 -3.40
N LEU A 69 3.77 -11.61 -3.51
CA LEU A 69 4.37 -10.86 -2.41
C LEU A 69 3.44 -9.75 -1.92
N GLY A 70 2.81 -9.02 -2.83
CA GLY A 70 1.89 -7.93 -2.52
C GLY A 70 0.72 -8.39 -1.66
N HIS A 71 0.17 -9.58 -1.91
CA HIS A 71 -0.88 -10.17 -1.09
C HIS A 71 -0.43 -10.39 0.36
N TYR A 72 0.71 -11.05 0.57
CA TYR A 72 1.23 -11.30 1.92
C TYR A 72 1.65 -10.01 2.61
N VAL A 73 2.33 -9.11 1.90
CA VAL A 73 2.74 -7.81 2.44
C VAL A 73 1.51 -7.02 2.88
N SER A 74 0.43 -7.00 2.09
CA SER A 74 -0.81 -6.31 2.48
C SER A 74 -1.42 -6.90 3.74
N LEU A 75 -1.45 -8.23 3.86
CA LEU A 75 -1.98 -8.93 5.02
C LEU A 75 -1.14 -8.67 6.27
N VAL A 76 0.18 -8.75 6.14
CA VAL A 76 1.13 -8.46 7.23
C VAL A 76 1.06 -7.00 7.65
N LEU A 77 1.01 -6.07 6.68
CA LEU A 77 0.91 -4.64 6.97
C LEU A 77 -0.40 -4.32 7.71
N LEU A 78 -1.53 -4.88 7.26
CA LEU A 78 -2.82 -4.71 7.93
C LEU A 78 -2.79 -5.29 9.35
N PHE A 79 -2.20 -6.48 9.52
CA PHE A 79 -2.04 -7.10 10.83
C PHE A 79 -1.21 -6.23 11.78
N ILE A 80 -0.06 -5.73 11.31
CA ILE A 80 0.81 -4.84 12.07
C ILE A 80 0.08 -3.56 12.45
N ILE A 81 -0.58 -2.90 11.49
CA ILE A 81 -1.30 -1.65 11.76
C ILE A 81 -2.41 -1.87 12.79
N TYR A 82 -3.18 -2.96 12.64
CA TYR A 82 -4.25 -3.29 13.57
C TYR A 82 -3.71 -3.52 14.98
N PHE A 83 -2.67 -4.33 15.14
CA PHE A 83 -2.12 -4.64 16.46
C PHE A 83 -1.35 -3.49 17.12
N ILE A 84 -0.66 -2.65 16.34
CA ILE A 84 0.17 -1.57 16.87
C ILE A 84 -0.63 -0.27 17.09
N PHE A 85 -1.61 0.04 16.25
CA PHE A 85 -2.34 1.30 16.37
C PHE A 85 -3.76 1.08 16.88
N ILE A 86 -4.54 0.22 16.22
CA ILE A 86 -5.97 0.08 16.51
C ILE A 86 -6.20 -0.60 17.86
N THR A 87 -5.53 -1.72 18.12
CA THR A 87 -5.67 -2.49 19.36
C THR A 87 -5.32 -1.68 20.61
N PRO A 88 -4.13 -1.06 20.74
CA PRO A 88 -3.83 -0.28 21.94
C PRO A 88 -4.71 0.97 22.04
N TYR A 89 -5.08 1.60 20.92
CA TYR A 89 -6.05 2.70 20.95
C TYR A 89 -7.39 2.28 21.57
N SER A 90 -7.94 1.14 21.15
CA SER A 90 -9.17 0.58 21.74
C SER A 90 -9.00 0.23 23.22
N LEU A 91 -7.82 -0.25 23.60
CA LEU A 91 -7.52 -0.65 24.98
C LEU A 91 -7.38 0.58 25.88
N LEU A 92 -6.80 1.67 25.37
CA LEU A 92 -6.75 2.97 26.04
C LEU A 92 -8.17 3.50 26.28
N ILE A 93 -9.07 3.50 25.27
CA ILE A 93 -10.46 3.95 25.45
C ILE A 93 -11.16 3.13 26.54
N LYS A 94 -10.97 1.79 26.55
CA LYS A 94 -11.51 0.92 27.60
C LYS A 94 -10.94 1.25 28.98
N LEU A 95 -9.63 1.51 29.08
CA LEU A 95 -8.97 1.82 30.35
C LEU A 95 -9.43 3.17 30.92
N PHE A 96 -9.57 4.18 30.05
CA PHE A 96 -10.07 5.50 30.44
C PHE A 96 -11.59 5.55 30.63
N LYS A 97 -12.30 4.40 30.49
CA LYS A 97 -13.75 4.29 30.67
C LYS A 97 -14.56 5.34 29.89
N ASN A 98 -14.02 5.82 28.77
CA ASN A 98 -14.80 6.63 27.85
C ASN A 98 -15.79 5.71 27.16
N ASP A 99 -16.97 5.56 27.78
CA ASP A 99 -18.09 4.89 27.15
C ASP A 99 -18.65 5.81 26.08
N LEU A 100 -18.02 5.77 24.89
CA LEU A 100 -18.42 6.59 23.75
C LEU A 100 -19.78 6.16 23.17
N LEU A 101 -20.32 5.04 23.62
CA LEU A 101 -21.45 4.37 22.99
C LEU A 101 -22.51 3.92 24.00
N ASP A 102 -22.45 4.41 25.26
CA ASP A 102 -23.33 4.04 26.37
C ASP A 102 -23.68 2.54 26.38
N LYS A 103 -22.64 1.69 26.28
CA LYS A 103 -22.81 0.24 26.10
C LYS A 103 -23.15 -0.48 27.39
N ALA A 104 -22.96 0.17 28.54
CA ALA A 104 -23.33 -0.41 29.82
C ALA A 104 -24.85 -0.66 29.88
N ILE A 105 -25.24 -1.90 30.16
CA ILE A 105 -26.64 -2.25 30.39
C ILE A 105 -27.04 -1.68 31.76
N ASP A 106 -27.82 -0.60 31.76
CA ASP A 106 -28.51 -0.09 32.93
C ASP A 106 -29.81 -0.87 33.16
N SER A 107 -29.82 -1.74 34.17
CA SER A 107 -31.00 -2.50 34.60
C SER A 107 -32.07 -1.64 35.28
N LYS A 108 -31.79 -0.37 35.58
CA LYS A 108 -32.71 0.58 36.21
C LYS A 108 -33.36 1.54 35.22
N CYS A 109 -32.93 1.55 33.96
CA CYS A 109 -33.58 2.33 32.91
C CYS A 109 -34.81 1.59 32.37
N ASP A 110 -35.96 2.27 32.36
CA ASP A 110 -37.19 1.74 31.75
C ASP A 110 -37.07 1.63 30.22
N SER A 111 -36.19 2.43 29.61
CA SER A 111 -35.94 2.46 28.17
C SER A 111 -34.58 3.07 27.85
N TYR A 112 -33.86 2.50 26.87
CA TYR A 112 -32.63 3.09 26.31
C TYR A 112 -32.91 4.14 25.22
N TRP A 113 -34.18 4.38 24.89
CA TRP A 113 -34.54 5.43 23.95
C TRP A 113 -34.18 6.78 24.57
N LEU A 114 -33.24 7.48 23.92
CA LEU A 114 -32.95 8.87 24.24
C LEU A 114 -34.14 9.72 23.85
N ASP A 115 -34.64 10.53 24.79
CA ASP A 115 -35.71 11.47 24.52
C ASP A 115 -35.24 12.49 23.48
N PHE A 116 -35.77 12.34 22.26
CA PHE A 116 -35.52 13.28 21.19
C PHE A 116 -36.36 14.54 21.45
N SER A 117 -35.75 15.56 22.05
CA SER A 117 -36.38 16.88 22.11
C SER A 117 -36.47 17.44 20.68
N PRO A 118 -37.67 17.68 20.12
CA PRO A 118 -37.78 18.24 18.80
C PRO A 118 -37.19 19.65 18.82
N LYS A 119 -36.00 19.82 18.23
CA LYS A 119 -35.51 21.13 17.85
C LYS A 119 -36.59 21.77 16.98
N LYS A 120 -36.84 23.07 17.16
CA LYS A 120 -37.78 23.83 16.31
C LYS A 120 -37.28 23.73 14.86
N VAL A 121 -37.84 22.81 14.10
CA VAL A 121 -37.45 22.58 12.71
C VAL A 121 -37.97 23.77 11.90
N SER A 122 -37.05 24.51 11.31
CA SER A 122 -37.36 25.64 10.44
C SER A 122 -37.55 25.15 9.01
N LYS A 123 -38.27 25.93 8.20
CA LYS A 123 -38.51 25.59 6.79
C LYS A 123 -37.19 25.43 5.99
N ASN A 124 -36.14 26.16 6.40
CA ASN A 124 -34.81 26.09 5.80
C ASN A 124 -34.07 24.77 6.09
N ASP A 125 -34.41 24.05 7.17
CA ASP A 125 -33.76 22.76 7.48
C ASP A 125 -34.14 21.68 6.47
N PHE A 126 -35.28 21.83 5.80
CA PHE A 126 -35.75 20.93 4.73
C PHE A 126 -35.14 21.26 3.35
N GLU A 127 -34.49 22.42 3.18
CA GLU A 127 -33.90 22.80 1.88
C GLU A 127 -32.60 22.02 1.55
N LYS A 128 -32.01 21.32 2.53
CA LYS A 128 -30.75 20.55 2.38
C LYS A 128 -30.90 19.07 2.70
N GLN A 129 -32.11 18.52 2.55
CA GLN A 129 -32.40 17.15 2.95
C GLN A 129 -31.88 16.09 1.95
N PHE A 130 -31.47 16.49 0.74
CA PHE A 130 -30.93 15.62 -0.32
C PHE A 130 -29.58 16.11 -0.81
#